data_AF-A0A370LS90-F1
#
_entry.id   AF-A0A370LS90-F1
#
_cell.length_a   1.000
_cell.length_b   1.000
_cell.length_c   1.000
_cell.angle_alpha   90.00
_cell.angle_beta   90.00
_cell.angle_gamma   90.00
#
_symmetry.space_group_name_H-M   'P 1'
#
loop_
_entity.id
_entity.type
_entity.pdbx_description
1 polymer ?
#
loop_
_entity_poly.entity_id
_entity_poly.type
_entity_poly.pdbx_seq_one_letter_code
_entity_poly.pdbx_strand_id
1 'polypeptide(L)'
;MKDLSFKNWFEETMGNKVTRISVYDFDGTIANVPERPSKWFGKDWWGHEDSLSDPHYDGGVNKEVVDAMRQDQYDPDTRVILLTGRRGVIAHKVRDVLRNQGLYGRRVIPDSNKEAMKRFKSHLSGGSDIDHPEVGHEQHFSGDHSTEEDYPKTRKGKPDGSTLAHKMYVINKAMNPDIRILEFWEDRADHIPHFIKLGLDLLHKFGIENGGRLERVILHRVFPPVLPGGQGTVQHIPIKKGMNY
;
A
#
# COMPACT_ATOMS: atom_id res chain seq x y z
N MET A 1 38.85 11.05 -9.47
CA MET A 1 37.50 11.50 -9.04
C MET A 1 36.75 11.91 -10.30
N LYS A 2 35.57 11.35 -10.58
CA LYS A 2 34.76 11.78 -11.73
C LYS A 2 34.09 13.10 -11.34
N ASP A 3 34.24 14.14 -12.17
CA ASP A 3 33.51 15.40 -12.01
C ASP A 3 32.00 15.13 -12.13
N LEU A 4 31.29 15.23 -11.02
CA LEU A 4 29.85 15.34 -11.01
C LEU A 4 29.49 16.76 -11.47
N SER A 5 28.71 16.87 -12.53
CA SER A 5 28.23 18.18 -12.99
C SER A 5 27.44 18.87 -11.86
N PHE A 6 27.52 20.20 -11.76
CA PHE A 6 26.77 20.98 -10.77
C PHE A 6 25.27 20.64 -10.76
N LYS A 7 24.69 20.31 -11.93
CA LYS A 7 23.30 19.88 -12.04
C LYS A 7 23.05 18.54 -11.34
N ASN A 8 23.91 17.55 -11.52
CA ASN A 8 23.78 16.25 -10.84
C ASN A 8 24.01 16.41 -9.33
N TRP A 9 25.01 17.19 -8.93
CA TRP A 9 25.22 17.51 -7.51
C TRP A 9 24.02 18.25 -6.92
N PHE A 10 23.46 19.22 -7.63
CA PHE A 10 22.30 19.99 -7.19
C PHE A 10 21.04 19.11 -7.12
N GLU A 11 20.79 18.24 -8.10
CA GLU A 11 19.67 17.29 -8.09
C GLU A 11 19.84 16.20 -6.99
N GLU A 12 21.05 15.73 -6.74
CA GLU A 12 21.35 14.80 -5.63
C GLU A 12 21.28 15.46 -4.25
N THR A 13 21.58 16.75 -4.17
CA THR A 13 21.62 17.53 -2.91
C THR A 13 20.28 18.19 -2.59
N MET A 14 19.51 18.57 -3.61
CA MET A 14 18.26 19.35 -3.51
C MET A 14 17.02 18.59 -4.00
N GLY A 15 17.18 17.38 -4.57
CA GLY A 15 16.03 16.51 -4.81
C GLY A 15 15.34 16.25 -3.48
N ASN A 16 14.03 16.53 -3.39
CA ASN A 16 13.22 16.28 -2.19
C ASN A 16 13.50 14.86 -1.72
N LYS A 17 14.30 14.73 -0.65
CA LYS A 17 14.65 13.43 -0.12
C LYS A 17 13.44 12.97 0.67
N VAL A 18 12.67 12.07 0.08
CA VAL A 18 11.64 11.33 0.80
C VAL A 18 12.26 10.81 2.10
N THR A 19 11.79 11.32 3.24
CA THR A 19 12.23 10.89 4.57
C THR A 19 11.13 10.14 5.31
N ARG A 20 9.92 10.10 4.77
CA ARG A 20 8.77 9.42 5.37
C ARG A 20 8.12 8.48 4.35
N ILE A 21 7.71 7.30 4.82
CA ILE A 21 6.88 6.37 4.05
C ILE A 21 5.59 6.14 4.86
N SER A 22 4.45 6.32 4.21
CA SER A 22 3.13 6.04 4.79
C SER A 22 2.42 5.01 3.91
N VAL A 23 2.12 3.85 4.49
CA VAL A 23 1.60 2.68 3.78
C VAL A 23 0.17 2.42 4.22
N TYR A 24 -0.75 2.43 3.26
CA TYR A 24 -2.18 2.25 3.48
C TYR A 24 -2.68 0.95 2.87
N ASP A 25 -3.29 0.07 3.67
CA ASP A 25 -4.14 -0.99 3.10
C ASP A 25 -5.46 -0.43 2.57
N PHE A 26 -6.10 -1.17 1.67
CA PHE A 26 -7.36 -0.76 1.06
C PHE A 26 -8.60 -1.34 1.76
N ASP A 27 -8.74 -2.67 1.76
CA ASP A 27 -9.96 -3.36 2.21
C ASP A 27 -10.06 -3.36 3.73
N GLY A 28 -11.10 -2.72 4.30
CA GLY A 28 -11.29 -2.60 5.75
C GLY A 28 -10.50 -1.44 6.38
N THR A 29 -9.44 -0.99 5.72
CA THR A 29 -8.60 0.14 6.14
C THR A 29 -9.06 1.46 5.52
N ILE A 30 -9.05 1.62 4.20
CA ILE A 30 -9.60 2.83 3.53
C ILE A 30 -11.08 2.64 3.26
N ALA A 31 -11.44 1.57 2.57
CA ALA A 31 -12.81 1.29 2.17
C ALA A 31 -13.48 0.34 3.16
N ASN A 32 -14.71 0.64 3.57
CA ASN A 32 -15.52 -0.21 4.46
C ASN A 32 -16.15 -1.36 3.68
N VAL A 33 -15.30 -2.15 3.02
CA VAL A 33 -15.72 -3.29 2.21
C VAL A 33 -16.25 -4.39 3.14
N PRO A 34 -17.42 -4.99 2.86
CA PRO A 34 -17.90 -6.11 3.65
C PRO A 34 -17.04 -7.36 3.43
N GLU A 35 -17.07 -8.23 4.43
CA GLU A 35 -16.63 -9.61 4.26
C GLU A 35 -17.45 -10.35 3.21
N ARG A 36 -16.86 -11.44 2.68
CA ARG A 36 -17.53 -12.29 1.68
C ARG A 36 -18.91 -12.74 2.19
N PRO A 37 -20.01 -12.47 1.46
CA PRO A 37 -21.33 -12.92 1.86
C PRO A 37 -21.41 -14.44 1.98
N SER A 38 -22.15 -14.95 2.97
CA SER A 38 -22.33 -16.39 3.18
C SER A 38 -22.99 -17.12 2.00
N LYS A 39 -23.79 -16.39 1.20
CA LYS A 39 -24.47 -16.89 -0.01
C LYS A 39 -23.68 -16.64 -1.30
N TRP A 40 -22.40 -16.28 -1.22
CA TRP A 40 -21.56 -16.10 -2.40
C TRP A 40 -21.09 -17.45 -2.96
N PHE A 41 -21.49 -17.76 -4.19
CA PHE A 41 -21.13 -19.01 -4.89
C PHE A 41 -19.98 -18.85 -5.90
N GLY A 42 -19.50 -17.62 -6.11
CA GLY A 42 -18.36 -17.34 -7.00
C GLY A 42 -17.03 -17.83 -6.41
N LYS A 43 -16.05 -18.10 -7.29
CA LYS A 43 -14.75 -18.65 -6.88
C LYS A 43 -13.84 -17.65 -6.17
N ASP A 44 -13.96 -16.37 -6.50
CA ASP A 44 -13.15 -15.31 -5.90
C ASP A 44 -14.01 -14.06 -5.66
N TRP A 45 -14.28 -13.78 -4.40
CA TRP A 45 -15.02 -12.59 -3.98
C TRP A 45 -14.20 -11.32 -4.21
N TRP A 46 -12.93 -11.33 -3.81
CA TRP A 46 -12.09 -10.13 -3.77
C TRP A 46 -11.64 -9.64 -5.15
N GLY A 47 -11.70 -10.51 -6.16
CA GLY A 47 -11.50 -10.16 -7.56
C GLY A 47 -12.78 -9.90 -8.35
N HIS A 48 -13.96 -9.96 -7.71
CA HIS A 48 -15.25 -9.75 -8.37
C HIS A 48 -15.79 -8.34 -8.15
N GLU A 49 -16.38 -7.72 -9.17
CA GLU A 49 -16.85 -6.32 -9.12
C GLU A 49 -17.94 -6.07 -8.07
N ASP A 50 -18.80 -7.05 -7.83
CA ASP A 50 -19.81 -7.05 -6.76
C ASP A 50 -19.22 -6.71 -5.39
N SER A 51 -17.95 -7.05 -5.12
CA SER A 51 -17.31 -6.71 -3.84
C SER A 51 -17.01 -5.22 -3.65
N LEU A 52 -17.23 -4.40 -4.68
CA LEU A 52 -17.10 -2.94 -4.66
C LEU A 52 -18.31 -2.26 -5.32
N SER A 53 -19.45 -2.95 -5.39
CA SER A 53 -20.66 -2.44 -6.02
C SER A 53 -21.88 -2.69 -5.13
N ASP A 54 -22.95 -1.93 -5.36
CA ASP A 54 -24.24 -2.21 -4.75
C ASP A 54 -24.74 -3.62 -5.13
N PRO A 55 -25.41 -4.34 -4.21
CA PRO A 55 -25.82 -3.90 -2.86
C PRO A 55 -24.79 -4.21 -1.77
N HIS A 56 -23.58 -4.66 -2.13
CA HIS A 56 -22.62 -5.15 -1.15
C HIS A 56 -21.73 -4.03 -0.60
N TYR A 57 -21.39 -3.04 -1.41
CA TYR A 57 -20.57 -1.91 -1.01
C TYR A 57 -21.25 -0.60 -1.39
N ASP A 58 -21.47 0.24 -0.38
CA ASP A 58 -22.20 1.52 -0.48
C ASP A 58 -21.28 2.72 -0.76
N GLY A 59 -19.99 2.49 -0.99
CA GLY A 59 -19.00 3.56 -1.12
C GLY A 59 -18.44 4.08 0.21
N GLY A 60 -18.80 3.46 1.34
CA GLY A 60 -18.33 3.84 2.67
C GLY A 60 -16.80 3.76 2.81
N VAL A 61 -16.22 4.73 3.51
CA VAL A 61 -14.77 4.82 3.79
C VAL A 61 -14.52 5.20 5.25
N ASN A 62 -13.33 4.88 5.77
CA ASN A 62 -12.86 5.36 7.05
C ASN A 62 -12.32 6.79 6.90
N LYS A 63 -13.07 7.78 7.40
CA LYS A 63 -12.77 9.20 7.14
C LYS A 63 -11.39 9.61 7.68
N GLU A 64 -11.02 9.15 8.87
CA GLU A 64 -9.72 9.45 9.47
C GLU A 64 -8.55 8.97 8.59
N VAL A 65 -8.67 7.75 8.05
CA VAL A 65 -7.65 7.17 7.16
C VAL A 65 -7.56 7.92 5.84
N VAL A 66 -8.71 8.28 5.26
CA VAL A 66 -8.80 9.09 4.03
C VAL A 66 -8.19 10.47 4.24
N ASP A 67 -8.46 11.12 5.36
CA ASP A 67 -7.92 12.44 5.68
C ASP A 67 -6.40 12.38 5.91
N ALA A 68 -5.91 11.35 6.61
CA ALA A 68 -4.47 11.13 6.80
C ALA A 68 -3.76 10.88 5.46
N MET A 69 -4.30 10.00 4.62
CA MET A 69 -3.73 9.74 3.30
C MET A 69 -3.74 10.99 2.43
N ARG A 70 -4.81 11.79 2.47
CA ARG A 70 -4.89 13.05 1.73
C ARG A 70 -3.81 14.02 2.20
N GLN A 71 -3.60 14.18 3.50
CA GLN A 71 -2.53 15.04 4.03
C GLN A 71 -1.15 14.57 3.58
N ASP A 72 -0.90 13.26 3.67
CA ASP A 72 0.38 12.68 3.26
C ASP A 72 0.68 12.87 1.76
N GLN A 73 -0.33 12.91 0.89
CA GLN A 73 -0.15 13.16 -0.55
C GLN A 73 0.34 14.58 -0.89
N TYR A 74 0.14 15.53 0.02
CA TYR A 74 0.60 16.91 -0.15
C TYR A 74 1.93 17.20 0.56
N ASP A 75 2.48 16.23 1.28
CA ASP A 75 3.76 16.34 1.94
C ASP A 75 4.88 15.90 0.98
N PRO A 76 5.75 16.82 0.50
CA PRO A 76 6.81 16.50 -0.45
C PRO A 76 7.87 15.54 0.12
N ASP A 77 7.95 15.38 1.44
CA ASP A 77 8.89 14.48 2.11
C ASP A 77 8.30 13.08 2.35
N THR A 78 7.02 12.87 2.01
CA THR A 78 6.31 11.62 2.22
C THR A 78 6.08 10.86 0.91
N ARG A 79 6.53 9.60 0.87
CA ARG A 79 6.12 8.63 -0.15
C ARG A 79 4.90 7.88 0.35
N VAL A 80 3.77 8.10 -0.31
CA VAL A 80 2.51 7.43 0.00
C VAL A 80 2.38 6.17 -0.85
N ILE A 81 2.11 5.04 -0.19
CA ILE A 81 1.96 3.73 -0.84
C ILE A 81 0.60 3.16 -0.45
N LEU A 82 -0.22 2.86 -1.45
CA LEU A 82 -1.41 2.02 -1.30
C LEU A 82 -1.05 0.56 -1.61
N LEU A 83 -1.42 -0.33 -0.71
CA LEU A 83 -1.36 -1.77 -0.90
C LEU A 83 -2.76 -2.37 -0.88
N THR A 84 -3.00 -3.38 -1.71
CA THR A 84 -4.22 -4.16 -1.64
C THR A 84 -3.98 -5.62 -1.99
N GLY A 85 -4.72 -6.51 -1.31
CA GLY A 85 -4.82 -7.93 -1.67
C GLY A 85 -5.62 -8.16 -2.95
N ARG A 86 -6.35 -7.16 -3.44
CA ARG A 86 -7.11 -7.25 -4.69
C ARG A 86 -6.18 -7.41 -5.88
N ARG A 87 -6.62 -8.24 -6.82
CA ARG A 87 -5.87 -8.56 -8.03
C ARG A 87 -6.02 -7.45 -9.07
N GLY A 88 -5.03 -7.33 -9.94
CA GLY A 88 -4.99 -6.31 -10.98
C GLY A 88 -6.20 -6.24 -11.94
N VAL A 89 -7.05 -7.27 -11.98
CA VAL A 89 -8.28 -7.30 -12.81
C VAL A 89 -9.37 -6.34 -12.30
N ILE A 90 -9.42 -6.08 -11.00
CA ILE A 90 -10.38 -5.16 -10.37
C ILE A 90 -9.75 -3.82 -9.97
N ALA A 91 -8.52 -3.57 -10.42
CA ALA A 91 -7.77 -2.37 -10.05
C ALA A 91 -8.49 -1.07 -10.41
N HIS A 92 -9.24 -1.05 -11.52
CA HIS A 92 -10.02 0.11 -11.93
C HIS A 92 -11.11 0.46 -10.91
N LYS A 93 -11.86 -0.52 -10.38
CA LYS A 93 -12.88 -0.28 -9.33
C LYS A 93 -12.26 0.25 -8.03
N VAL A 94 -11.12 -0.30 -7.62
CA VAL A 94 -10.38 0.23 -6.45
C VAL A 94 -10.00 1.70 -6.68
N ARG A 95 -9.50 2.02 -7.88
CA ARG A 95 -9.15 3.39 -8.28
C ARG A 95 -10.35 4.30 -8.32
N ASP A 96 -11.52 3.83 -8.73
CA ASP A 96 -12.76 4.62 -8.72
C ASP A 96 -13.17 4.98 -7.29
N VAL A 97 -13.09 4.03 -6.35
CA VAL A 97 -13.34 4.31 -4.92
C VAL A 97 -12.40 5.39 -4.39
N LEU A 98 -11.09 5.30 -4.70
CA LEU A 98 -10.10 6.29 -4.26
C LEU A 98 -10.34 7.67 -4.88
N ARG A 99 -10.64 7.73 -6.18
CA ARG A 99 -10.92 8.99 -6.90
C ARG A 99 -12.16 9.70 -6.40
N ASN A 100 -13.20 8.95 -6.00
CA ASN A 100 -14.38 9.53 -5.37
C ASN A 100 -14.06 10.25 -4.04
N GLN A 101 -12.89 9.97 -3.45
CA GLN A 101 -12.36 10.65 -2.26
C GLN A 101 -11.28 11.69 -2.58
N GLY A 102 -11.02 11.96 -3.87
CA GLY A 102 -9.96 12.85 -4.32
C GLY A 102 -8.55 12.29 -4.15
N LEU A 103 -8.41 10.96 -3.99
CA LEU A 103 -7.13 10.29 -3.81
C LEU A 103 -6.63 9.75 -5.15
N TYR A 104 -5.74 10.49 -5.80
CA TYR A 104 -5.18 10.12 -7.11
C TYR A 104 -3.81 9.47 -6.96
N GLY A 105 -3.60 8.37 -7.68
CA GLY A 105 -2.35 7.63 -7.61
C GLY A 105 -2.04 6.87 -8.89
N ARG A 106 -0.78 6.45 -9.00
CA ARG A 106 -0.27 5.70 -10.15
C ARG A 106 -0.14 4.23 -9.79
N ARG A 107 -0.70 3.37 -10.64
CA ARG A 107 -0.49 1.92 -10.54
C ARG A 107 0.95 1.58 -10.87
N VAL A 108 1.60 0.82 -9.98
CA VAL A 108 2.98 0.35 -10.18
C VAL A 108 2.94 -1.10 -10.65
N ILE A 109 3.36 -1.31 -11.90
CA ILE A 109 3.50 -2.63 -12.50
C ILE A 109 4.96 -2.78 -12.95
N PRO A 110 5.71 -3.76 -12.45
CA PRO A 110 7.09 -3.95 -12.86
C PRO A 110 7.19 -4.42 -14.32
N ASP A 111 8.30 -4.09 -14.98
CA ASP A 111 8.55 -4.46 -16.39
C ASP A 111 8.58 -5.98 -16.64
N SER A 112 8.84 -6.76 -15.59
CA SER A 112 8.78 -8.22 -15.64
C SER A 112 7.35 -8.74 -15.89
N ASN A 113 6.31 -7.96 -15.57
CA ASN A 113 4.91 -8.35 -15.72
C ASN A 113 4.24 -7.73 -16.96
N LYS A 114 4.73 -8.12 -18.14
CA LYS A 114 4.24 -7.61 -19.43
C LYS A 114 2.73 -7.83 -19.63
N GLU A 115 2.19 -8.93 -19.13
CA GLU A 115 0.77 -9.25 -19.24
C GLU A 115 -0.11 -8.31 -18.40
N ALA A 116 0.26 -8.03 -17.15
CA ALA A 116 -0.45 -7.04 -16.33
C ALA A 116 -0.38 -5.65 -16.96
N MET A 117 0.78 -5.25 -17.48
CA MET A 117 0.97 -3.98 -18.16
C MET A 117 0.09 -3.87 -19.42
N LYS A 118 0.02 -4.93 -20.23
CA LYS A 118 -0.84 -4.98 -21.42
C LYS A 118 -2.31 -4.81 -21.06
N ARG A 119 -2.79 -5.51 -20.02
CA ARG A 119 -4.18 -5.38 -19.54
C ARG A 119 -4.46 -3.96 -19.03
N PHE A 120 -3.56 -3.39 -18.25
CA PHE A 120 -3.71 -2.03 -17.76
C PHE A 120 -3.81 -1.02 -18.90
N LYS A 121 -2.94 -1.11 -19.92
CA LYS A 121 -3.04 -0.27 -21.13
C LYS A 121 -4.35 -0.44 -21.87
N SER A 122 -4.89 -1.66 -21.94
CA SER A 122 -6.21 -1.92 -22.54
C SER A 122 -7.35 -1.24 -21.77
N HIS A 123 -7.27 -1.19 -20.44
CA HIS A 123 -8.26 -0.48 -19.62
C HIS A 123 -8.22 1.03 -19.83
N LEU A 124 -7.01 1.61 -19.94
CA LEU A 124 -6.82 3.02 -20.25
C LEU A 124 -7.37 3.37 -21.63
N SER A 125 -7.00 2.60 -22.67
CA SER A 125 -7.49 2.84 -24.04
C SER A 125 -8.99 2.63 -24.18
N GLY A 126 -9.57 1.74 -23.37
CA GLY A 126 -11.00 1.47 -23.33
C GLY A 126 -11.81 2.46 -22.51
N GLY A 127 -11.17 3.44 -21.84
CA GLY A 127 -11.82 4.43 -20.99
C GLY A 127 -12.37 3.88 -19.65
N SER A 128 -12.15 2.60 -19.37
CA SER A 128 -12.51 1.97 -18.09
C SER A 128 -11.57 2.33 -16.94
N ASP A 129 -10.43 2.95 -17.25
CA ASP A 129 -9.52 3.52 -16.28
C ASP A 129 -8.92 4.81 -16.87
N ILE A 130 -8.40 5.68 -16.02
CA ILE A 130 -7.84 6.98 -16.38
C ILE A 130 -6.42 7.05 -15.80
N ASP A 131 -5.44 7.45 -16.61
CA ASP A 131 -4.11 7.74 -16.08
C ASP A 131 -4.08 9.15 -15.51
N HIS A 132 -3.58 9.30 -14.30
CA HIS A 132 -3.46 10.60 -13.64
C HIS A 132 -1.96 10.88 -13.44
N PRO A 133 -1.36 11.76 -14.27
CA PRO A 133 0.08 11.95 -14.26
C PRO A 133 0.58 12.68 -13.00
N GLU A 134 -0.30 13.46 -12.35
CA GLU A 134 -0.01 14.03 -11.04
C GLU A 134 -0.18 12.95 -9.98
N VAL A 135 0.94 12.52 -9.40
CA VAL A 135 1.08 11.37 -8.50
C VAL A 135 0.97 11.82 -7.06
N GLY A 136 -0.19 11.57 -6.43
CA GLY A 136 -0.31 11.65 -4.97
C GLY A 136 0.27 10.43 -4.27
N HIS A 137 0.08 9.23 -4.84
CA HIS A 137 0.56 7.98 -4.25
C HIS A 137 0.86 6.87 -5.27
N GLU A 138 1.61 5.86 -4.85
CA GLU A 138 1.85 4.63 -5.58
C GLU A 138 0.80 3.57 -5.23
N GLN A 139 0.31 2.81 -6.21
CA GLN A 139 -0.71 1.77 -6.00
C GLN A 139 -0.16 0.41 -6.42
N HIS A 140 -0.05 -0.51 -5.46
CA HIS A 140 0.47 -1.85 -5.67
C HIS A 140 -0.65 -2.87 -5.46
N PHE A 141 -1.00 -3.58 -6.54
CA PHE A 141 -2.02 -4.62 -6.53
C PHE A 141 -1.38 -6.00 -6.42
N SER A 142 -2.04 -6.90 -5.70
CA SER A 142 -1.59 -8.29 -5.60
C SER A 142 -1.49 -8.94 -6.98
N GLY A 143 -0.38 -9.64 -7.19
CA GLY A 143 -0.05 -10.31 -8.45
C GLY A 143 0.79 -9.47 -9.42
N ASP A 144 0.81 -8.13 -9.31
CA ASP A 144 1.58 -7.28 -10.23
C ASP A 144 3.09 -7.56 -10.12
N HIS A 145 3.59 -7.87 -8.92
CA HIS A 145 5.01 -8.12 -8.64
C HIS A 145 5.42 -9.60 -8.68
N SER A 146 4.48 -10.52 -8.95
CA SER A 146 4.71 -11.96 -8.84
C SER A 146 5.70 -12.55 -9.85
N THR A 147 6.09 -11.77 -10.86
CA THR A 147 7.06 -12.14 -11.90
C THR A 147 8.47 -11.62 -11.64
N GLU A 148 8.67 -10.84 -10.58
CA GLU A 148 9.99 -10.36 -10.19
C GLU A 148 10.84 -11.51 -9.61
N GLU A 149 12.13 -11.49 -9.91
CA GLU A 149 13.04 -12.59 -9.59
C GLU A 149 13.16 -12.84 -8.08
N ASP A 150 13.18 -11.73 -7.32
CA ASP A 150 13.31 -11.65 -5.87
C ASP A 150 11.96 -11.68 -5.13
N TYR A 151 10.85 -11.85 -5.84
CA TYR A 151 9.54 -11.97 -5.21
C TYR A 151 9.47 -13.23 -4.32
N PRO A 152 8.85 -13.16 -3.12
CA PRO A 152 8.77 -14.30 -2.20
C PRO A 152 8.19 -15.55 -2.86
N LYS A 153 8.78 -16.71 -2.57
CA LYS A 153 8.37 -18.01 -3.12
C LYS A 153 7.94 -18.96 -2.02
N THR A 154 6.89 -19.72 -2.29
CA THR A 154 6.47 -20.87 -1.50
C THR A 154 7.55 -21.96 -1.48
N ARG A 155 7.41 -22.96 -0.60
CA ARG A 155 8.30 -24.16 -0.58
C ARG A 155 8.39 -24.89 -1.92
N LYS A 156 7.40 -24.74 -2.80
CA LYS A 156 7.36 -25.32 -4.15
C LYS A 156 8.03 -24.45 -5.21
N GLY A 157 8.70 -23.36 -4.82
CA GLY A 157 9.36 -22.41 -5.73
C GLY A 157 8.41 -21.51 -6.52
N LYS A 158 7.09 -21.62 -6.29
CA LYS A 158 6.09 -20.73 -6.92
C LYS A 158 5.98 -19.41 -6.15
N PRO A 159 5.69 -18.28 -6.82
CA PRO A 159 5.40 -17.02 -6.16
C PRO A 159 4.36 -17.19 -5.04
N ASP A 160 4.62 -16.57 -3.89
CA ASP A 160 3.70 -16.57 -2.76
C ASP A 160 2.51 -15.64 -3.05
N GLY A 161 1.34 -16.24 -3.24
CA GLY A 161 0.12 -15.52 -3.57
C GLY A 161 -0.59 -14.90 -2.36
N SER A 162 -0.04 -15.03 -1.14
CA SER A 162 -0.65 -14.42 0.05
C SER A 162 -0.54 -12.89 0.01
N THR A 163 -1.61 -12.23 0.42
CA THR A 163 -1.65 -10.76 0.54
C THR A 163 -0.54 -10.25 1.45
N LEU A 164 -0.28 -10.95 2.56
CA LEU A 164 0.77 -10.58 3.50
C LEU A 164 2.17 -10.62 2.85
N ALA A 165 2.51 -11.68 2.10
CA ALA A 165 3.81 -11.77 1.43
C ALA A 165 4.00 -10.63 0.41
N HIS A 166 2.95 -10.30 -0.35
CA HIS A 166 2.96 -9.16 -1.26
C HIS A 166 3.20 -7.84 -0.52
N LYS A 167 2.46 -7.57 0.56
CA LYS A 167 2.60 -6.35 1.35
C LYS A 167 4.02 -6.20 1.92
N MET A 168 4.54 -7.26 2.54
CA MET A 168 5.89 -7.27 3.10
C MET A 168 6.96 -7.06 2.02
N TYR A 169 6.79 -7.64 0.83
CA TYR A 169 7.72 -7.47 -0.28
C TYR A 169 7.81 -6.00 -0.72
N VAL A 170 6.67 -5.37 -1.00
CA VAL A 170 6.63 -3.98 -1.47
C VAL A 170 7.23 -3.03 -0.42
N ILE A 171 6.89 -3.21 0.86
CA ILE A 171 7.42 -2.37 1.94
C ILE A 171 8.94 -2.49 2.03
N ASN A 172 9.48 -3.71 2.07
CA ASN A 172 10.93 -3.91 2.13
C ASN A 172 11.65 -3.29 0.93
N LYS A 173 11.05 -3.35 -0.26
CA LYS A 173 11.59 -2.77 -1.49
C LYS A 173 11.52 -1.24 -1.51
N ALA A 174 10.52 -0.65 -0.84
CA ALA A 174 10.36 0.78 -0.74
C ALA A 174 11.35 1.44 0.23
N MET A 175 11.86 0.70 1.21
CA MET A 175 12.81 1.20 2.21
C MET A 175 14.16 1.60 1.59
N ASN A 176 14.72 2.69 2.10
CA ASN A 176 16.07 3.16 1.77
C ASN A 176 16.73 3.81 3.01
N PRO A 177 18.06 4.08 2.99
CA PRO A 177 18.78 4.60 4.15
C PRO A 177 18.38 6.01 4.62
N ASP A 178 17.67 6.80 3.80
CA ASP A 178 17.23 8.16 4.13
C ASP A 178 15.88 8.20 4.86
N ILE A 179 15.16 7.08 4.95
CA ILE A 179 13.87 7.01 5.64
C ILE A 179 14.06 7.17 7.16
N ARG A 180 13.30 8.12 7.72
CA ARG A 180 13.24 8.49 9.14
C ARG A 180 11.95 8.02 9.80
N ILE A 181 10.84 8.02 9.07
CA ILE A 181 9.52 7.65 9.60
C ILE A 181 8.88 6.61 8.66
N LEU A 182 8.36 5.54 9.25
CA LEU A 182 7.56 4.54 8.56
C LEU A 182 6.22 4.33 9.27
N GLU A 183 5.13 4.41 8.53
CA GLU A 183 3.77 4.24 9.05
C GLU A 183 3.03 3.15 8.28
N PHE A 184 2.29 2.31 9.00
CA PHE A 184 1.42 1.27 8.45
C PHE A 184 -0.01 1.54 8.86
N TRP A 185 -0.97 1.50 7.93
CA TRP A 185 -2.39 1.51 8.21
C TRP A 185 -2.98 0.17 7.80
N GLU A 186 -3.52 -0.57 8.76
CA GLU A 186 -3.96 -1.96 8.58
C GLU A 186 -5.09 -2.32 9.55
N ASP A 187 -6.12 -3.00 9.06
CA ASP A 187 -7.27 -3.44 9.85
C ASP A 187 -7.18 -4.90 10.30
N ARG A 188 -6.52 -5.76 9.51
CA ARG A 188 -6.60 -7.21 9.70
C ARG A 188 -5.80 -7.67 10.90
N ALA A 189 -6.50 -8.23 11.88
CA ALA A 189 -5.92 -8.67 13.15
C ALA A 189 -4.79 -9.70 12.97
N ASP A 190 -4.88 -10.59 11.98
CA ASP A 190 -3.85 -11.59 11.68
C ASP A 190 -2.61 -11.00 11.02
N HIS A 191 -2.70 -9.84 10.37
CA HIS A 191 -1.54 -9.12 9.83
C HIS A 191 -0.75 -8.36 10.91
N ILE A 192 -1.39 -7.93 12.00
CA ILE A 192 -0.79 -7.05 13.02
C ILE A 192 0.54 -7.59 13.60
N PRO A 193 0.64 -8.86 14.04
CA PRO A 193 1.90 -9.39 14.56
C PRO A 193 3.04 -9.36 13.53
N HIS A 194 2.72 -9.57 12.25
CA HIS A 194 3.70 -9.54 11.18
C HIS A 194 4.20 -8.12 10.88
N PHE A 195 3.34 -7.11 10.95
CA PHE A 195 3.75 -5.71 10.82
C PHE A 195 4.58 -5.23 12.01
N ILE A 196 4.24 -5.66 13.24
CA ILE A 196 5.07 -5.39 14.42
C ILE A 196 6.46 -6.00 14.24
N LYS A 197 6.52 -7.28 13.86
CA LYS A 197 7.79 -7.96 13.57
C LYS A 197 8.58 -7.24 12.48
N LEU A 198 7.94 -6.89 11.36
CA LEU A 198 8.57 -6.16 10.26
C LEU A 198 9.12 -4.81 10.74
N GLY A 199 8.36 -4.04 11.52
CA GLY A 199 8.81 -2.77 12.07
C GLY A 199 10.04 -2.91 12.96
N LEU A 200 10.08 -3.95 13.80
CA LEU A 200 11.27 -4.27 14.61
C LEU A 200 12.48 -4.65 13.75
N ASP A 201 12.28 -5.50 12.74
CA ASP A 201 13.34 -5.91 11.80
C ASP A 201 13.89 -4.69 11.04
N LEU A 202 13.03 -3.75 10.65
CA LEU A 202 13.43 -2.51 9.97
C LEU A 202 14.11 -1.52 10.91
N LEU A 203 13.67 -1.37 12.16
CA LEU A 203 14.38 -0.59 13.18
C LEU A 203 15.77 -1.16 13.44
N HIS A 204 15.92 -2.48 13.48
CA HIS A 204 17.24 -3.10 13.60
C HIS A 204 18.11 -2.79 12.38
N LYS A 205 17.56 -2.91 11.15
CA LYS A 205 18.34 -2.73 9.92
C LYS A 205 18.66 -1.26 9.58
N PHE A 206 17.71 -0.36 9.77
CA PHE A 206 17.78 1.04 9.33
C PHE A 206 17.74 2.05 10.47
N GLY A 207 17.64 1.60 11.72
CA GLY A 207 17.55 2.47 12.88
C GLY A 207 18.85 3.20 13.21
N ILE A 208 18.71 4.30 13.93
CA ILE A 208 19.83 5.14 14.37
C ILE A 208 20.86 4.35 15.18
N GLU A 209 20.41 3.41 16.01
CA GLU A 209 21.30 2.54 16.82
C GLU A 209 22.30 1.74 15.96
N ASN A 210 21.99 1.49 14.69
CA ASN A 210 22.81 0.71 13.76
C ASN A 210 23.37 1.57 12.62
N GLY A 211 23.47 2.89 12.82
CA GLY A 211 24.05 3.83 11.85
C GLY A 211 23.10 4.22 10.70
N GLY A 212 21.83 3.84 10.77
CA GLY A 212 20.80 4.29 9.85
C GLY A 212 20.12 5.60 10.28
N ARG A 213 18.96 5.91 9.68
CA ARG A 213 18.20 7.15 9.93
C ARG A 213 16.77 6.93 10.42
N LEU A 214 16.29 5.68 10.45
CA LEU A 214 14.93 5.35 10.87
C LEU A 214 14.76 5.63 12.36
N GLU A 215 13.94 6.62 12.68
CA GLU A 215 13.66 7.08 14.03
C GLU A 215 12.42 6.38 14.61
N ARG A 216 11.39 6.22 13.78
CA ARG A 216 10.06 5.84 14.23
C ARG A 216 9.40 4.90 13.24
N VAL A 217 8.77 3.88 13.79
CA VAL A 217 7.81 3.04 13.06
C VAL A 217 6.50 3.05 13.84
N ILE A 218 5.39 3.32 13.18
CA ILE A 218 4.06 3.40 13.80
C ILE A 218 3.10 2.48 13.03
N LEU A 219 2.37 1.65 13.76
CA LEU A 219 1.26 0.88 13.22
C LEU A 219 -0.05 1.53 13.65
N HIS A 220 -0.82 2.00 12.68
CA HIS A 220 -2.15 2.55 12.80
C HIS A 220 -3.15 1.41 12.58
N ARG A 221 -3.53 0.74 13.67
CA ARG A 221 -4.51 -0.35 13.60
C ARG A 221 -5.91 0.23 13.41
N VAL A 222 -6.53 -0.08 12.30
CA VAL A 222 -7.88 0.39 11.97
C VAL A 222 -8.89 -0.65 12.43
N PHE A 223 -9.93 -0.23 13.14
CA PHE A 223 -11.06 -1.05 13.49
C PHE A 223 -12.25 -0.57 12.67
N PRO A 224 -12.84 -1.42 11.80
CA PRO A 224 -13.98 -1.02 11.00
C PRO A 224 -15.17 -0.64 11.90
N PRO A 225 -16.12 0.16 11.38
CA PRO A 225 -17.29 0.54 12.15
C PRO A 225 -18.10 -0.68 12.59
N VAL A 226 -18.60 -0.66 13.83
CA VAL A 226 -19.43 -1.75 14.38
C VAL A 226 -20.80 -1.82 13.70
N LEU A 227 -21.30 -0.69 13.19
CA LEU A 227 -22.61 -0.57 12.56
C LEU A 227 -22.47 0.02 11.14
N PRO A 228 -23.34 -0.36 10.19
CA PRO A 228 -23.42 0.28 8.88
C PRO A 228 -23.57 1.81 9.00
N GLY A 229 -22.81 2.56 8.21
CA GLY A 229 -22.77 4.03 8.25
C GLY A 229 -21.99 4.64 9.43
N GLY A 230 -21.43 3.82 10.32
CA GLY A 230 -20.53 4.27 11.39
C GLY A 230 -19.15 4.70 10.88
N GLN A 231 -18.32 5.22 11.79
CA GLN A 231 -16.89 5.46 11.54
C GLN A 231 -16.06 4.40 12.25
N GLY A 232 -15.00 3.95 11.60
CA GLY A 232 -13.98 3.13 12.24
C GLY A 232 -13.23 3.92 13.32
N THR A 233 -12.49 3.21 14.17
CA THR A 233 -11.56 3.81 15.13
C THR A 233 -10.14 3.42 14.79
N VAL A 234 -9.18 4.30 15.09
CA VAL A 234 -7.77 4.05 14.84
C VAL A 234 -7.01 3.98 16.16
N GLN A 235 -6.21 2.94 16.32
CA GLN A 235 -5.25 2.82 17.40
C GLN A 235 -3.84 3.02 16.87
N HIS A 236 -3.16 4.08 17.31
CA HIS A 236 -1.77 4.34 16.97
C HIS A 236 -0.83 3.58 17.90
N ILE A 237 -0.02 2.70 17.35
CA ILE A 237 0.88 1.79 18.08
C ILE A 237 2.32 2.10 17.64
N PRO A 238 3.07 2.93 18.39
CA PRO A 238 4.49 3.12 18.14
C PRO A 238 5.23 1.79 18.37
N ILE A 239 5.90 1.28 17.34
CA ILE A 239 6.70 0.06 17.44
C ILE A 239 8.05 0.42 18.06
N LYS A 240 8.40 -0.25 19.16
CA LYS A 240 9.62 -0.01 19.93
C LYS A 240 10.33 -1.31 20.26
N LYS A 241 11.65 -1.25 20.37
CA LYS A 241 12.49 -2.38 20.79
C LYS A 241 11.97 -3.00 22.09
N GLY A 242 11.90 -4.34 22.12
CA GLY A 242 11.39 -5.10 23.27
C GLY A 242 9.88 -5.34 23.26
N MET A 243 9.14 -4.88 22.25
CA MET A 243 7.76 -5.33 22.05
C MET A 243 7.71 -6.81 21.66
N ASN A 244 6.79 -7.54 22.28
CA ASN A 244 6.42 -8.89 21.89
C ASN A 244 5.29 -8.83 20.84
N TYR A 245 5.25 -9.82 19.96
CA TYR A 245 4.26 -9.95 18.89
C TYR A 245 3.75 -11.38 18.80
#